data_AF-A0A076MKP1-F1
#
_entry.id   AF-A0A076MKP1-F1
#
_cell.length_a   1.000
_cell.length_b   1.000
_cell.length_c   1.000
_cell.angle_alpha   90.00
_cell.angle_beta   90.00
_cell.angle_gamma   90.00
#
_symmetry.space_group_name_H-M   'P 1'
#
loop_
_entity.id
_entity.type
_entity.pdbx_description
1 polymer ?
#
loop_
_entity_poly.entity_id
_entity_poly.type
_entity_poly.pdbx_seq_one_letter_code
_entity_poly.pdbx_strand_id
1 'polypeptide(L)'
;MIVDRDGKVVRGNYHAGTGERHLPFVDYESACAGTETARTASGNTTLTVVITNAKLNDVALKQFATQVHSSMHRTIHPFHTELDGDTLYALTTDAVDLEGINPTGLGARASEVAWDAVLARTR
;
A
#
# COMPACT_ATOMS: atom_id res chain seq x y z
N MET A 1 -4.51 -0.66 8.01
CA MET A 1 -3.61 -1.59 8.75
C MET A 1 -2.48 -2.03 7.83
N ILE A 2 -1.44 -2.69 8.36
CA ILE A 2 -0.27 -3.11 7.60
C ILE A 2 -0.08 -4.62 7.70
N VAL A 3 0.19 -5.24 6.54
CA VAL A 3 0.37 -6.65 6.29
C VAL A 3 1.78 -6.89 5.73
N ASP A 4 2.47 -7.91 6.22
CA ASP A 4 3.77 -8.33 5.70
C ASP A 4 3.65 -9.26 4.48
N ARG A 5 4.78 -9.68 3.93
CA ARG A 5 4.83 -10.48 2.70
C ARG A 5 4.31 -11.91 2.87
N ASP A 6 4.24 -12.40 4.11
CA ASP A 6 3.67 -13.70 4.45
C ASP A 6 2.14 -13.62 4.66
N GLY A 7 1.55 -12.43 4.48
CA GLY A 7 0.12 -12.18 4.66
C GLY A 7 -0.28 -11.95 6.12
N LYS A 8 0.67 -11.83 7.05
CA LYS A 8 0.38 -11.59 8.46
C LYS A 8 0.13 -10.11 8.73
N VAL A 9 -0.92 -9.81 9.51
CA VAL A 9 -1.19 -8.44 9.97
C VAL A 9 -0.17 -8.07 11.06
N VAL A 10 0.71 -7.12 10.73
CA VAL A 10 1.80 -6.70 11.62
C VAL A 10 1.48 -5.42 12.39
N ARG A 11 0.55 -4.58 11.91
CA ARG A 11 0.14 -3.34 12.60
C ARG A 11 -1.29 -2.92 12.29
N GLY A 12 -2.00 -2.40 13.29
CA GLY A 12 -3.40 -1.98 13.19
C GLY A 12 -4.39 -3.09 13.53
N ASN A 13 -5.65 -2.69 13.74
CA ASN A 13 -6.80 -3.53 14.10
C ASN A 13 -6.49 -4.60 15.16
N TYR A 14 -5.88 -4.16 16.26
CA TYR A 14 -5.56 -5.04 17.38
C TYR A 14 -6.78 -5.22 18.29
N HIS A 15 -7.13 -6.47 18.54
CA HIS A 15 -8.22 -6.87 19.41
C HIS A 15 -7.68 -7.19 20.80
N ALA A 16 -7.83 -6.25 21.74
CA ALA A 16 -7.25 -6.38 23.08
C ALA A 16 -7.76 -7.60 23.87
N GLY A 17 -8.99 -8.05 23.60
CA GLY A 17 -9.58 -9.22 24.26
C GLY A 17 -8.92 -10.55 23.87
N THR A 18 -8.49 -10.69 22.61
CA THR A 18 -7.86 -11.92 22.09
C THR A 18 -6.34 -11.81 21.98
N GLY A 19 -5.79 -10.59 21.97
CA GLY A 19 -4.38 -10.34 21.68
C GLY A 19 -4.02 -10.47 20.20
N GLU A 20 -5.02 -10.60 19.33
CA GLU A 20 -4.83 -10.84 17.90
C GLU A 20 -5.01 -9.58 17.07
N ARG A 21 -4.55 -9.65 15.81
CA ARG A 21 -4.85 -8.66 14.78
C ARG A 21 -5.58 -9.37 13.66
N HIS A 22 -6.71 -8.81 13.25
CA HIS A 22 -7.53 -9.36 12.18
C HIS A 22 -7.49 -8.43 10.98
N LEU A 23 -7.58 -8.97 9.77
CA LEU A 23 -7.93 -8.17 8.58
C LEU A 23 -9.35 -7.61 8.77
N PRO A 24 -9.70 -6.41 8.26
CA PRO A 24 -11.00 -5.80 8.51
C PRO A 24 -12.14 -6.61 7.89
N PHE A 25 -11.84 -7.36 6.82
CA PHE A 25 -12.78 -8.30 6.22
C PHE A 25 -13.37 -9.28 7.24
N VAL A 26 -12.58 -9.77 8.19
CA VAL A 26 -13.07 -10.70 9.23
C VAL A 26 -14.08 -10.02 10.15
N ASP A 27 -13.82 -8.78 10.54
CA ASP A 27 -14.73 -7.99 11.38
C ASP A 27 -16.01 -7.64 10.60
N TYR A 28 -15.89 -7.29 9.32
CA TYR A 28 -17.04 -7.00 8.46
C TYR A 28 -17.87 -8.25 8.16
N GLU A 29 -17.25 -9.41 7.97
CA GLU A 29 -17.94 -10.69 7.77
C GLU A 29 -18.77 -11.07 9.01
N SER A 30 -18.19 -10.94 10.19
CA SER A 30 -18.89 -11.14 11.47
C SER A 30 -20.06 -10.18 11.65
N ALA A 31 -19.89 -8.92 11.22
CA ALA A 31 -20.94 -7.93 11.28
C ALA A 31 -22.08 -8.17 10.29
N CYS A 32 -21.75 -8.57 9.05
CA CYS A 32 -22.74 -8.99 8.07
C CYS A 32 -23.53 -10.22 8.54
N ALA A 33 -22.89 -11.13 9.27
CA ALA A 33 -23.55 -12.29 9.90
C ALA A 33 -24.37 -11.91 11.16
N GLY A 34 -24.24 -10.68 11.66
CA GLY A 34 -24.92 -10.21 12.86
C GLY A 34 -24.38 -10.79 14.18
N THR A 35 -23.20 -11.42 14.15
CA THR A 35 -22.59 -12.03 15.34
C THR A 35 -21.84 -11.01 16.18
N GLU A 36 -21.30 -9.97 15.55
CA GLU A 36 -20.61 -8.85 16.18
C GLU A 36 -20.95 -7.53 15.50
N THR A 37 -20.56 -6.40 16.07
CA THR A 37 -20.61 -5.10 15.37
C THR A 37 -19.25 -4.79 14.77
N ALA A 38 -19.22 -4.48 13.47
CA ALA A 38 -17.97 -4.10 12.81
C ALA A 38 -17.39 -2.88 13.52
N ARG A 39 -16.11 -2.95 13.88
CA ARG A 39 -15.37 -1.74 14.21
C ARG A 39 -15.29 -0.90 12.95
N THR A 40 -15.87 0.29 12.96
CA THR A 40 -15.60 1.28 11.93
C THR A 40 -14.12 1.63 12.00
N ALA A 41 -13.33 1.09 11.06
CA ALA A 41 -11.97 1.55 10.89
C ALA A 41 -12.03 3.05 10.56
N SER A 42 -11.45 3.89 11.42
CA SER A 42 -11.15 5.26 11.04
C SER A 42 -10.30 5.21 9.76
N GLY A 43 -10.60 6.06 8.77
CA GLY A 43 -9.79 6.17 7.55
C GLY A 43 -8.31 6.35 7.89
N ASN A 44 -7.45 5.64 7.15
CA ASN A 44 -6.01 5.67 7.28
C ASN A 44 -5.38 6.22 5.99
N THR A 45 -5.38 7.55 5.86
CA THR A 45 -4.72 8.23 4.73
C THR A 45 -3.22 7.95 4.68
N THR A 46 -2.74 7.51 3.52
CA THR A 46 -1.32 7.28 3.23
C THR A 46 -0.80 8.26 2.20
N LEU A 47 0.24 9.01 2.58
CA LEU A 47 0.97 9.90 1.68
C LEU A 47 2.30 9.25 1.31
N THR A 48 2.54 9.12 0.01
CA THR A 48 3.72 8.40 -0.52
C THR A 48 4.46 9.24 -1.52
N VAL A 49 5.80 9.18 -1.47
CA VAL A 49 6.68 9.77 -2.49
C VAL A 49 7.64 8.70 -2.98
N VAL A 50 7.70 8.52 -4.30
CA VAL A 50 8.66 7.62 -4.95
C VAL A 50 9.51 8.45 -5.88
N ILE A 51 10.83 8.43 -5.68
CA ILE A 51 11.79 9.17 -6.48
C ILE A 51 12.69 8.16 -7.20
N THR A 52 12.84 8.32 -8.50
CA THR A 52 13.78 7.57 -9.34
C THR A 52 14.68 8.52 -10.12
N ASN A 53 15.80 8.04 -10.63
CA ASN A 53 16.65 8.78 -11.57
C ASN A 53 16.45 8.33 -13.02
N ALA A 54 15.56 7.37 -13.26
CA ALA A 54 15.34 6.75 -14.55
C ALA A 54 14.49 7.65 -15.46
N LYS A 55 14.90 7.83 -16.71
CA LYS A 55 14.20 8.66 -17.69
C LYS A 55 12.84 8.09 -18.02
N LEU A 56 11.78 8.84 -17.75
CA LEU A 56 10.40 8.44 -18.01
C LEU A 56 9.64 9.62 -18.61
N ASN A 57 9.00 9.42 -19.76
CA ASN A 57 8.07 10.42 -20.29
C ASN A 57 6.83 10.54 -19.38
N ASP A 58 6.08 11.63 -19.52
CA ASP A 58 4.93 11.95 -18.65
C ASP A 58 3.91 10.82 -18.53
N VAL A 59 3.62 10.14 -19.64
CA VAL A 59 2.65 9.03 -19.68
C VAL A 59 3.19 7.83 -18.90
N ALA A 60 4.46 7.47 -19.11
CA ALA A 60 5.12 6.39 -18.41
C ALA A 60 5.27 6.69 -16.91
N LEU A 61 5.63 7.93 -16.54
CA LEU A 61 5.76 8.34 -15.14
C LEU A 61 4.39 8.32 -14.43
N LYS A 62 3.33 8.79 -15.08
CA LYS A 62 1.97 8.72 -14.54
C LYS A 62 1.51 7.28 -14.35
N GLN A 63 1.76 6.41 -15.34
CA GLN A 63 1.38 4.99 -15.22
C GLN A 63 2.24 4.26 -14.18
N PHE A 64 3.52 4.60 -14.06
CA PHE A 64 4.41 4.13 -13.00
C PHE A 64 3.86 4.52 -11.62
N ALA A 65 3.42 5.77 -11.45
CA ALA A 65 2.79 6.23 -10.20
C ALA A 65 1.56 5.39 -9.86
N THR A 66 0.64 5.20 -10.81
CA THR A 66 -0.55 4.35 -10.64
C THR A 66 -0.17 2.92 -10.25
N GLN A 67 0.76 2.30 -10.99
CA GLN A 67 1.20 0.93 -10.73
C GLN A 67 1.76 0.78 -9.31
N VAL A 68 2.68 1.65 -8.92
CA VAL A 68 3.31 1.58 -7.59
C VAL A 68 2.27 1.84 -6.50
N HIS A 69 1.40 2.84 -6.68
CA HIS A 69 0.37 3.18 -5.70
C HIS A 69 -0.60 2.01 -5.50
N SER A 70 -1.15 1.44 -6.59
CA SER A 70 -2.04 0.28 -6.51
C SER A 70 -1.35 -0.94 -5.88
N SER A 71 -0.05 -1.13 -6.12
CA SER A 71 0.71 -2.23 -5.52
C SER A 71 0.80 -2.16 -3.99
N MET A 72 0.61 -0.98 -3.40
CA MET A 72 0.62 -0.79 -1.95
C MET A 72 -0.59 -1.42 -1.27
N HIS A 73 -1.68 -1.69 -1.99
CA HIS A 73 -2.79 -2.49 -1.46
C HIS A 73 -2.34 -3.91 -1.07
N ARG A 74 -1.16 -4.41 -1.51
CA ARG A 74 -0.63 -5.68 -1.00
C ARG A 74 -0.20 -5.61 0.46
N THR A 75 0.23 -4.44 0.94
CA THR A 75 0.71 -4.23 2.31
C THR A 75 -0.23 -3.40 3.17
N ILE A 76 -1.07 -2.55 2.60
CA ILE A 76 -2.11 -1.80 3.32
C ILE A 76 -3.46 -2.37 2.94
N HIS A 77 -4.26 -2.75 3.93
CA HIS A 77 -5.56 -3.39 3.69
C HIS A 77 -6.66 -2.84 4.63
N PRO A 78 -7.85 -2.51 4.13
CA PRO A 78 -8.08 -2.07 2.76
C PRO A 78 -7.24 -0.80 2.46
N PHE A 79 -7.11 -0.47 1.17
CA PHE A 79 -6.39 0.71 0.69
C PHE A 79 -7.21 1.38 -0.42
N HIS A 80 -7.05 2.69 -0.62
CA HIS A 80 -7.89 3.49 -1.52
C HIS A 80 -9.37 3.43 -1.15
N THR A 81 -9.69 3.39 0.16
CA THR A 81 -11.10 3.43 0.58
C THR A 81 -11.67 4.85 0.43
N GLU A 82 -13.00 4.96 0.45
CA GLU A 82 -13.67 6.27 0.46
C GLU A 82 -13.34 7.13 1.69
N LEU A 83 -12.79 6.53 2.75
CA LEU A 83 -12.38 7.20 3.97
C LEU A 83 -10.93 7.71 3.90
N ASP A 84 -10.18 7.31 2.86
CA ASP A 84 -8.74 7.57 2.74
C ASP A 84 -8.45 8.67 1.71
N GLY A 85 -7.55 9.59 2.07
CA GLY A 85 -6.99 10.60 1.17
C GLY A 85 -5.70 10.12 0.47
N ASP A 86 -5.62 8.85 0.10
CA ASP A 86 -4.38 8.22 -0.37
C ASP A 86 -3.80 8.93 -1.59
N THR A 87 -2.55 9.40 -1.47
CA THR A 87 -1.89 10.19 -2.52
C THR A 87 -0.45 9.75 -2.69
N LEU A 88 -0.08 9.42 -3.93
CA LEU A 88 1.30 9.10 -4.31
C LEU A 88 1.85 10.13 -5.29
N TYR A 89 3.03 10.66 -4.98
CA TYR A 89 3.83 11.48 -5.88
C TYR A 89 4.98 10.65 -6.46
N ALA A 90 5.03 10.51 -7.78
CA ALA A 90 6.16 9.93 -8.49
C ALA A 90 7.01 11.05 -9.08
N LEU A 91 8.31 11.04 -8.79
CA LEU A 91 9.27 12.00 -9.31
C LEU A 91 10.39 11.25 -10.02
N THR A 92 10.86 11.84 -11.11
CA THR A 92 12.11 11.41 -11.74
C THR A 92 13.06 12.59 -11.92
N THR A 93 14.36 12.33 -11.80
CA THR A 93 15.41 13.30 -12.15
C THR A 93 15.88 13.18 -13.61
N ASP A 94 15.32 12.25 -14.39
CA ASP A 94 15.64 12.00 -15.81
C ASP A 94 17.14 11.88 -16.14
N ALA A 95 17.91 11.25 -15.25
CA ALA A 95 19.38 11.16 -15.39
C ALA A 95 19.85 9.93 -16.17
N VAL A 96 19.14 8.80 -16.09
CA VAL A 96 19.61 7.49 -16.58
C VAL A 96 18.59 6.86 -17.53
N ASP A 97 19.02 6.42 -18.71
CA ASP A 97 18.16 5.68 -19.64
C ASP A 97 17.79 4.30 -19.08
N LEU A 98 16.56 3.83 -19.34
CA LEU A 98 16.14 2.49 -18.94
C LEU A 98 16.76 1.44 -19.87
N GLU A 99 17.65 0.61 -19.32
CA GLU A 99 18.26 -0.52 -20.04
C GLU A 99 17.85 -1.86 -19.41
N GLY A 100 17.57 -2.87 -20.25
CA GLY A 100 17.27 -4.24 -19.81
C GLY A 100 15.89 -4.46 -19.19
N ILE A 101 15.16 -3.39 -18.86
CA ILE A 101 13.77 -3.42 -18.39
C ILE A 101 12.95 -2.32 -19.05
N ASN A 102 11.62 -2.46 -19.01
CA ASN A 102 10.69 -1.40 -19.40
C ASN A 102 10.14 -0.67 -18.15
N PRO A 103 9.37 0.43 -18.31
CA PRO A 103 8.81 1.17 -17.17
C PRO A 103 7.98 0.31 -16.21
N THR A 104 7.28 -0.71 -16.71
CA THR A 104 6.52 -1.65 -15.88
C THR A 104 7.45 -2.49 -14.99
N GLY A 105 8.58 -2.95 -15.53
CA GLY A 105 9.61 -3.66 -14.76
C GLY A 105 10.23 -2.78 -13.67
N LEU A 106 10.49 -1.50 -13.97
CA LEU A 106 10.93 -0.53 -12.95
C LEU A 106 9.86 -0.34 -11.88
N GLY A 107 8.59 -0.21 -12.30
CA GLY A 107 7.43 -0.14 -11.39
C GLY A 107 7.36 -1.32 -10.44
N ALA A 108 7.55 -2.55 -10.93
CA ALA A 108 7.54 -3.75 -10.09
C ALA A 108 8.67 -3.74 -9.04
N ARG A 109 9.85 -3.23 -9.39
CA ARG A 109 10.95 -3.07 -8.42
C ARG A 109 10.65 -1.97 -7.40
N ALA A 110 10.13 -0.82 -7.85
CA ALA A 110 9.74 0.28 -6.98
C ALA A 110 8.61 -0.10 -6.01
N SER A 111 7.68 -0.96 -6.43
CA SER A 111 6.63 -1.54 -5.59
C SER A 111 7.18 -2.32 -4.39
N GLU A 112 8.29 -3.04 -4.55
CA GLU A 112 8.94 -3.73 -3.44
C GLU A 112 9.63 -2.77 -2.48
N VAL A 113 10.26 -1.71 -3.01
CA VAL A 113 10.84 -0.64 -2.18
C VAL A 113 9.74 0.10 -1.40
N ALA A 114 8.59 0.35 -2.02
CA ALA A 114 7.43 0.94 -1.35
C ALA A 114 6.91 0.04 -0.22
N TRP A 115 6.83 -1.28 -0.44
CA TRP A 115 6.45 -2.23 0.62
C TRP A 115 7.46 -2.21 1.78
N ASP A 116 8.76 -2.22 1.48
CA ASP A 116 9.81 -2.12 2.50
C ASP A 116 9.69 -0.83 3.32
N ALA A 117 9.39 0.30 2.67
CA ALA A 117 9.17 1.57 3.35
C ALA A 117 7.96 1.53 4.30
N VAL A 118 6.86 0.91 3.89
CA VAL A 118 5.69 0.71 4.77
C VAL A 118 6.05 -0.15 5.98
N LEU A 119 6.76 -1.27 5.78
CA LEU A 119 7.16 -2.16 6.87
C LEU A 119 8.22 -1.55 7.79
N ALA A 120 9.08 -0.67 7.28
CA ALA A 120 10.03 0.05 8.11
C ALA A 120 9.33 0.89 9.19
N ARG A 121 8.06 1.29 8.97
CA ARG A 121 7.26 2.06 9.93
C ARG A 121 6.43 1.19 10.90
N THR A 122 6.49 -0.14 10.78
CA THR A 122 5.75 -1.04 11.69
C THR A 122 6.56 -1.54 12.87
N ARG A 123 7.89 -1.37 12.82
CA ARG A 123 8.82 -1.70 13.91
C ARG A 123 8.73 -0.71 15.06
#